data_AF-A0A961U413-F1
#
_entry.id   AF-A0A961U413-F1
#
_cell.length_a   1.000
_cell.length_b   1.000
_cell.length_c   1.000
_cell.angle_alpha   90.00
_cell.angle_beta   90.00
_cell.angle_gamma   90.00
#
_symmetry.space_group_name_H-M   'P 1'
#
loop_
_entity.id
_entity.type
_entity.pdbx_description
1 polymer ?
#
loop_
_entity_poly.entity_id
_entity_poly.type
_entity_poly.pdbx_seq_one_letter_code
_entity_poly.pdbx_strand_id
1 'polypeptide(L)' 'MAKEQREPRERLAKDIRRQIGTQANATFLRRLPVFAINDELPDELNALLGQLDKVERSEGRDRNRA' A
#
# COMPACT_ATOMS: atom_id res chain seq x y z
N MET A 1 2.48 -18.97 31.11
CA MET A 1 1.11 -18.75 30.58
C MET A 1 1.04 -17.89 29.30
N ALA A 2 1.35 -16.58 29.29
CA ALA A 2 1.16 -15.74 28.09
C ALA A 2 2.28 -15.81 27.03
N LYS A 3 3.53 -16.08 27.44
CA LYS A 3 4.68 -16.22 26.51
C LYS A 3 4.69 -17.55 25.76
N GLU A 4 4.35 -18.65 26.43
CA GLU A 4 4.32 -20.00 25.83
C GLU A 4 3.26 -20.16 24.73
N GLN A 5 2.20 -19.34 24.73
CA GLN A 5 1.19 -19.35 23.68
C GLN A 5 1.54 -18.46 22.48
N ARG A 6 2.49 -17.52 22.63
CA ARG A 6 2.95 -16.64 21.55
C ARG A 6 3.88 -17.36 20.60
N GLU A 7 4.81 -18.16 21.12
CA GLU A 7 5.77 -18.96 20.34
C GLU A 7 5.09 -19.88 19.29
N PRO A 8 4.03 -20.67 19.63
CA PRO A 8 3.28 -21.46 18.66
C PRO A 8 2.58 -20.61 17.60
N ARG A 9 2.04 -19.45 17.98
CA ARG A 9 1.32 -18.56 17.06
C ARG A 9 2.27 -17.86 16.09
N GLU A 10 3.43 -17.45 16.55
CA GLU A 10 4.47 -16.83 15.72
C GLU A 10 5.04 -17.83 14.72
N ARG A 11 5.28 -19.08 15.17
CA ARG A 11 5.69 -20.16 14.29
C ARG A 11 4.63 -20.47 13.22
N LEU A 12 3.37 -20.57 13.64
CA LEU A 12 2.25 -20.77 12.71
C LEU A 12 2.13 -19.61 11.71
N ALA A 13 2.23 -18.36 12.16
CA ALA A 13 2.20 -17.21 11.27
C ALA A 13 3.36 -17.22 10.27
N LYS A 14 4.55 -17.64 10.69
CA LYS A 14 5.71 -17.80 9.81
C LYS A 14 5.49 -18.91 8.77
N ASP A 15 4.94 -20.04 9.19
CA ASP A 15 4.64 -21.16 8.30
C ASP A 15 3.55 -20.79 7.28
N ILE A 16 2.49 -20.08 7.70
CA ILE A 16 1.44 -19.54 6.83
C ILE A 16 2.05 -18.59 5.81
N ARG A 17 2.87 -17.62 6.24
CA ARG A 17 3.55 -16.69 5.33
C ARG A 17 4.46 -17.43 4.34
N ARG A 18 5.14 -18.50 4.75
CA ARG A 18 5.97 -19.32 3.86
C ARG A 18 5.15 -20.06 2.81
N GLN A 19 4.01 -20.64 3.20
CA GLN A 19 3.14 -21.36 2.27
C GLN A 19 2.40 -20.41 1.31
N ILE A 20 1.90 -19.29 1.82
CA ILE A 20 1.19 -18.29 1.02
C ILE A 20 2.17 -17.49 0.15
N GLY A 21 3.36 -17.18 0.66
CA GLY A 21 4.37 -16.35 -0.02
C GLY A 21 5.14 -17.06 -1.14
N THR A 22 4.71 -18.24 -1.58
CA THR A 22 5.31 -18.89 -2.75
C THR A 22 5.01 -18.09 -4.02
N GLN A 23 5.92 -18.11 -4.99
CA GLN A 23 5.74 -17.39 -6.25
C GLN A 23 4.46 -17.80 -6.98
N ALA A 24 4.11 -19.08 -6.94
CA ALA A 24 2.87 -19.61 -7.53
C ALA A 24 1.62 -18.97 -6.90
N ASN A 25 1.57 -18.88 -5.57
CA ASN A 25 0.45 -18.21 -4.91
C ASN A 25 0.46 -16.70 -5.14
N ALA A 26 1.64 -16.06 -5.17
CA ALA A 26 1.73 -14.64 -5.46
C ALA A 26 1.19 -14.31 -6.87
N THR A 27 1.53 -15.12 -7.87
CA THR A 27 0.98 -15.00 -9.23
C THR A 27 -0.52 -15.26 -9.27
N PHE A 28 -1.01 -16.26 -8.52
CA PHE A 28 -2.44 -16.55 -8.42
C PHE A 28 -3.22 -15.41 -7.77
N LEU A 29 -2.78 -14.92 -6.60
CA LEU A 29 -3.43 -13.82 -5.89
C LEU A 29 -3.46 -12.54 -6.72
N ARG A 30 -2.35 -12.16 -7.38
CA ARG A 30 -2.32 -10.98 -8.27
C ARG A 30 -3.31 -11.02 -9.43
N ARG A 31 -3.79 -12.20 -9.82
CA ARG A 31 -4.82 -12.37 -10.86
C ARG A 31 -6.25 -12.23 -10.32
N LEU A 32 -6.43 -12.27 -9.00
CA LEU A 32 -7.75 -12.08 -8.39
C LEU A 32 -8.09 -10.59 -8.35
N PRO A 33 -9.31 -10.18 -8.77
CA PRO A 33 -9.69 -8.76 -8.85
C PRO A 33 -9.48 -7.97 -7.55
N VAL A 34 -9.69 -8.59 -6.39
CA VAL A 34 -9.53 -7.93 -5.07
C VAL A 34 -8.07 -7.67 -4.68
N PHE A 35 -7.13 -8.39 -5.30
CA PHE A 35 -5.69 -8.28 -5.05
C PHE A 35 -4.93 -7.80 -6.29
N ALA A 36 -5.65 -7.50 -7.38
CA ALA A 36 -5.08 -6.88 -8.56
C ALA A 36 -4.58 -5.49 -8.15
N ILE A 37 -3.37 -5.17 -8.59
CA ILE A 37 -2.87 -3.81 -8.46
C ILE A 37 -3.71 -2.98 -9.42
N ASN A 38 -4.48 -2.03 -8.88
CA ASN A 38 -5.13 -1.05 -9.71
C ASN A 38 -4.06 -0.01 -10.10
N ASP A 39 -3.64 -0.04 -11.35
CA ASP A 39 -2.68 0.92 -11.90
C ASP A 39 -3.31 2.32 -12.06
N GLU A 40 -4.64 2.41 -12.00
CA GLU A 40 -5.36 3.69 -11.96
C GLU A 40 -5.40 4.23 -10.52
N LEU A 41 -4.86 5.43 -10.35
CA LEU A 41 -4.93 6.14 -9.07
C LEU A 41 -6.41 6.52 -8.79
N PRO A 42 -6.94 6.22 -7.58
CA PRO A 42 -8.27 6.67 -7.19
C PRO A 42 -8.49 8.17 -7.42
N ASP A 43 -9.68 8.52 -7.93
CA ASP A 43 -10.05 9.91 -8.25
C ASP A 43 -9.85 10.87 -7.07
N GLU A 44 -10.11 10.40 -5.85
CA GLU A 44 -9.91 11.18 -4.62
C GLU A 44 -8.44 11.57 -4.40
N LEU A 45 -7.51 10.64 -4.66
CA LEU A 45 -6.08 10.92 -4.56
C LEU A 45 -5.62 11.86 -5.68
N ASN A 46 -6.14 11.70 -6.90
CA ASN A 46 -5.90 12.64 -8.00
C ASN A 46 -6.39 14.07 -7.65
N ALA A 47 -7.56 14.18 -7.03
CA ALA A 47 -8.11 15.47 -6.61
C ALA A 47 -7.23 16.14 -5.54
N LEU A 48 -6.75 15.36 -4.54
CA LEU A 48 -5.84 15.85 -3.50
C LEU A 48 -4.51 16.32 -4.08
N LEU A 49 -3.91 15.54 -4.99
CA LEU A 49 -2.68 15.95 -5.68
C LEU A 49 -2.89 17.21 -6.52
N GLY A 50 -4.05 17.35 -7.17
CA GLY A 50 -4.42 18.55 -7.90
C GLY A 50 -4.60 19.78 -7.00
N GLN A 51 -5.04 19.60 -5.75
CA GLN A 51 -5.08 20.68 -4.75
C GLN A 51 -3.67 21.07 -4.30
N LEU A 52 -2.80 20.09 -4.05
CA LEU A 52 -1.42 20.33 -3.66
C LEU A 52 -0.66 21.13 -4.74
N ASP A 53 -0.75 20.70 -5.99
CA ASP A 53 -0.13 21.36 -7.15
C ASP A 53 -0.66 22.80 -7.35
N LYS A 54 -1.93 23.08 -7.03
CA LYS A 54 -2.47 24.45 -7.04
C LYS A 54 -1.81 25.33 -5.97
N VAL A 55 -1.65 24.82 -4.75
CA VAL A 55 -1.04 25.56 -3.63
C VAL A 55 0.44 25.84 -3.93
N GLU A 56 1.18 24.84 -4.39
CA GLU A 56 2.59 24.98 -4.77
C GLU A 56 2.79 26.04 -5.87
N ARG A 57 1.87 26.08 -6.86
CA ARG A 57 1.89 27.10 -7.92
C ARG A 57 1.47 28.49 -7.46
N SER A 58 0.68 28.63 -6.41
CA SER A 58 0.39 29.94 -5.81
C SER A 58 1.60 30.44 -5.01
N GLU A 59 2.20 29.60 -4.17
CA GLU A 59 3.38 29.98 -3.37
C GLU A 59 4.63 30.22 -4.23
N GLY A 60 4.78 29.46 -5.32
CA GLY A 60 5.84 29.68 -6.32
C GLY A 60 5.68 31.00 -7.07
N ARG A 61 4.44 31.48 -7.27
CA ARG A 61 4.17 32.78 -7.90
C ARG A 61 4.41 33.95 -6.97
N ASP A 62 4.08 33.82 -5.69
CA ASP A 62 4.36 34.88 -4.70
C ASP A 62 5.86 35.06 -4.46
N ARG A 63 6.65 33.98 -4.49
CA ARG A 63 8.12 34.05 -4.36
C ARG A 63 8.83 34.72 -5.55
N ASN A 64 8.25 34.69 -6.75
CA ASN A 64 8.82 35.33 -7.94
C ASN A 64 8.39 36.81 -8.10
N ARG A 65 7.51 37.32 -7.22
CA ARG A 65 6.97 38.68 -7.26
C ARG A 65 7.53 39.59 -6.14
N ALA A 66 8.30 39.02 -5.22
CA ALA A 66 9.08 39.73 -4.20
C ALA A 66 10.51 40.00 -4.73
#